data_AF-A0A7W0XKW0-F1
#
_entry.id   AF-A0A7W0XKW0-F1
#
_cell.length_a   1.000
_cell.length_b   1.000
_cell.length_c   1.000
_cell.angle_alpha   90.00
_cell.angle_beta   90.00
_cell.angle_gamma   90.00
#
_symmetry.space_group_name_H-M   'P 1'
#
loop_
_entity.id
_entity.type
_entity.pdbx_description
1 polymer ?
#
loop_
_entity_poly.entity_id
_entity_poly.type
_entity_poly.pdbx_seq_one_letter_code
_entity_poly.pdbx_strand_id
1 'polypeptide(L)'
;MITVQSGCFSLVSSSERSRARPNELKKNRGLGADEMRLFVAIGSLLLALILASPGSAQAPPDSLLTGTMSFSKNTGGNALCTVGDGPSSFKRNGGGPARVAFPEAIYASFAERRNAYVLSGAGTLVFSAATAGQVRFDYNTDYPPDIRQVKFSGYSQSYNSSSGALVVKFVMDLRGCAVRVLALYRL
;
A
#
# COMPACT_ATOMS: atom_id res chain seq x y z
N MET A 1 18.54 30.82 3.89
CA MET A 1 18.94 31.73 4.98
C MET A 1 17.88 31.64 6.08
N ILE A 2 18.30 31.57 7.35
CA ILE A 2 17.52 31.43 8.61
C ILE A 2 17.07 29.98 8.89
N THR A 3 17.83 29.13 9.61
CA THR A 3 18.28 29.08 11.03
C THR A 3 17.35 28.21 11.88
N VAL A 4 17.92 27.08 12.32
CA VAL A 4 17.38 26.10 13.28
C VAL A 4 17.77 26.56 14.69
N GLN A 5 16.88 26.42 15.68
CA GLN A 5 17.26 26.56 17.10
C GLN A 5 16.75 25.38 17.93
N SER A 6 17.71 24.62 18.42
CA SER A 6 17.59 23.49 19.34
C SER A 6 17.74 24.01 20.77
N GLY A 7 16.84 23.62 21.67
CA GLY A 7 16.87 24.01 23.08
C GLY A 7 17.50 22.93 23.95
N CYS A 8 18.70 23.20 24.47
CA CYS A 8 19.27 22.55 25.65
C CYS A 8 18.64 23.14 26.92
N PHE A 9 18.36 22.32 27.93
CA PHE A 9 18.20 22.79 29.30
C PHE A 9 18.99 21.93 30.29
N SER A 10 19.71 22.63 31.15
CA SER A 10 20.83 22.17 31.95
C SER A 10 20.44 21.42 33.23
N LEU A 11 21.34 20.52 33.63
CA LEU A 11 21.45 19.93 34.96
C LEU A 11 21.82 21.00 36.00
N VAL A 12 21.10 21.05 37.12
CA VAL A 12 21.55 21.71 38.36
C VAL A 12 21.82 20.65 39.41
N SER A 13 23.08 20.58 39.79
CA SER A 13 23.63 19.90 40.96
C SER A 13 23.44 20.79 42.18
N SER A 14 22.93 20.24 43.29
CA SER A 14 23.10 20.87 44.61
C SER A 14 23.35 19.80 45.66
N SER A 15 24.50 19.94 46.29
CA SER A 15 25.02 19.19 47.44
C SER A 15 24.37 19.73 48.70
N GLU A 16 23.93 18.86 49.63
CA GLU A 16 24.11 19.15 51.05
C GLU A 16 24.04 17.88 51.93
N ARG A 17 25.07 17.74 52.77
CA ARG A 17 25.19 16.77 53.87
C ARG A 17 24.12 17.02 54.92
N SER A 18 23.70 15.98 55.65
CA SER A 18 24.06 15.81 57.08
C SER A 18 23.11 14.86 57.84
N ARG A 19 23.72 14.10 58.75
CA ARG A 19 23.19 13.42 59.95
C ARG A 19 22.39 12.12 59.82
N ALA A 20 23.09 11.05 60.21
CA ALA A 20 22.52 9.84 60.78
C ALA A 20 21.98 10.06 62.21
N ARG A 21 20.88 9.37 62.54
CA ARG A 21 20.62 8.75 63.85
C ARG A 21 19.90 7.40 63.66
N PRO A 22 20.07 6.44 64.58
CA PRO A 22 19.74 5.05 64.36
C PRO A 22 18.39 4.60 64.97
N ASN A 23 18.00 3.40 64.56
CA ASN A 23 17.08 2.44 65.17
C ASN A 23 15.58 2.74 65.11
N GLU A 24 14.87 1.92 64.33
CA GLU A 24 13.63 1.24 64.77
C GLU A 24 13.41 0.04 63.83
N LEU A 25 13.51 -1.15 64.42
CA LEU A 25 13.40 -2.46 63.78
C LEU A 25 11.92 -2.76 63.55
N LYS A 26 11.43 -2.72 62.29
CA LYS A 26 10.08 -3.22 61.95
C LYS A 26 10.12 -4.38 60.95
N LYS A 27 10.15 -5.58 61.54
CA LYS A 27 9.38 -6.79 61.22
C LYS A 27 8.95 -6.99 59.76
N ASN A 28 9.65 -7.93 59.11
CA ASN A 28 9.35 -8.58 57.84
C ASN A 28 7.87 -8.99 57.67
N ARG A 29 7.33 -8.79 56.46
CA ARG A 29 6.44 -9.75 55.81
C ARG A 29 6.95 -9.99 54.39
N GLY A 30 7.33 -11.23 54.12
CA GLY A 30 7.91 -11.66 52.85
C GLY A 30 6.91 -11.53 51.71
N LEU A 31 7.37 -10.92 50.62
CA LEU A 31 6.73 -11.06 49.31
C LEU A 31 7.02 -12.48 48.82
N GLY A 32 5.96 -13.29 48.70
CA GLY A 32 6.02 -14.68 48.27
C GLY A 32 6.59 -14.80 46.84
N ALA A 33 7.44 -15.80 46.65
CA ALA A 33 8.10 -16.14 45.40
C ALA A 33 7.14 -16.59 44.27
N ASP A 34 5.84 -16.69 44.54
CA ASP A 34 4.81 -17.07 43.54
C ASP A 34 4.35 -15.90 42.65
N GLU A 35 4.39 -14.66 43.14
CA GLU A 35 3.95 -13.48 42.38
C GLU A 35 4.99 -13.02 41.33
N MET A 36 6.26 -13.44 41.47
CA MET A 36 7.33 -13.07 40.53
C MET A 36 7.34 -13.96 39.27
N ARG A 37 6.62 -15.10 39.29
CA ARG A 37 6.50 -16.00 38.14
C ARG A 37 5.41 -15.59 37.15
N LEU A 38 4.38 -14.88 37.63
CA LEU A 38 3.25 -14.47 36.80
C LEU A 38 3.62 -13.30 35.86
N PHE A 39 4.40 -12.32 36.34
CA PHE A 39 4.80 -11.17 35.53
C PHE A 39 5.83 -11.50 34.44
N VAL A 40 6.72 -12.47 34.67
CA VAL A 40 7.71 -12.91 33.67
C VAL A 40 7.04 -13.72 32.55
N ALA A 41 6.00 -14.51 32.88
CA ALA A 41 5.25 -15.27 31.89
C ALA A 41 4.40 -14.37 30.96
N ILE A 42 3.80 -13.30 31.49
CA ILE A 42 2.95 -12.38 30.71
C ILE A 42 3.79 -11.44 29.82
N GLY A 43 4.96 -10.98 30.28
CA GLY A 43 5.86 -10.16 29.48
C GLY A 43 6.43 -10.87 28.25
N SER A 44 6.63 -12.19 28.34
CA SER A 44 7.15 -13.03 27.25
C SER A 44 6.13 -13.24 26.12
N LEU A 45 4.84 -13.27 26.46
CA LEU A 45 3.76 -13.50 25.49
C LEU A 45 3.48 -12.24 24.65
N LEU A 46 3.57 -11.05 25.25
CA LEU A 46 3.37 -9.78 24.54
C LEU A 46 4.53 -9.48 23.56
N LEU A 47 5.77 -9.84 23.89
CA LEU A 47 6.90 -9.62 22.99
C LEU A 47 6.88 -10.58 21.79
N ALA A 48 6.37 -11.80 21.96
CA ALA A 48 6.19 -12.76 20.87
C ALA A 48 5.09 -12.37 19.87
N LEU A 49 4.03 -11.67 20.33
CA LEU A 49 2.98 -11.16 19.42
C LEU A 49 3.45 -9.98 18.55
N ILE A 50 4.43 -9.19 18.99
CA ILE A 50 4.92 -8.03 18.23
C ILE A 50 5.86 -8.47 17.10
N LEU A 51 6.60 -9.58 17.26
CA LEU A 51 7.57 -10.09 16.30
C LEU A 51 6.97 -10.98 15.20
N ALA A 52 5.71 -11.41 15.33
CA ALA A 52 5.06 -12.32 14.40
C ALA A 52 4.19 -11.62 13.34
N SER A 53 4.43 -10.33 13.07
CA SER A 53 3.83 -9.69 11.91
C SER A 53 4.70 -10.03 10.68
N PRO A 54 4.27 -10.89 9.75
CA PRO A 54 4.94 -11.00 8.47
C PRO A 54 4.82 -9.64 7.79
N GLY A 55 5.87 -8.82 7.91
CA GLY A 55 6.03 -7.63 7.11
C GLY A 55 6.02 -8.08 5.66
N SER A 56 4.88 -7.94 4.99
CA SER A 56 4.77 -8.22 3.57
C SER A 56 5.77 -7.30 2.89
N ALA A 57 6.87 -7.87 2.40
CA ALA A 57 7.89 -7.13 1.69
C ALA A 57 7.19 -6.32 0.60
N GLN A 58 7.33 -5.01 0.63
CA GLN A 58 6.78 -4.14 -0.39
C GLN A 58 7.83 -3.95 -1.48
N ALA A 59 7.41 -3.91 -2.74
CA ALA A 59 8.32 -3.50 -3.80
C ALA A 59 8.94 -2.13 -3.45
N PRO A 60 10.25 -1.92 -3.73
CA PRO A 60 10.91 -0.65 -3.44
C PRO A 60 10.13 0.52 -4.04
N PRO A 61 9.91 1.61 -3.28
CA PRO A 61 9.30 2.81 -3.84
C PRO A 61 10.20 3.40 -4.93
N ASP A 62 9.57 4.08 -5.88
CA ASP A 62 10.19 4.83 -6.97
C ASP A 62 10.95 4.01 -8.02
N SER A 63 10.95 2.67 -7.93
CA SER A 63 11.43 1.78 -8.98
C SER A 63 10.40 1.63 -10.11
N LEU A 64 10.88 1.71 -11.36
CA LEU A 64 10.11 1.31 -12.53
C LEU A 64 10.26 -0.19 -12.73
N LEU A 65 9.16 -0.91 -12.59
CA LEU A 65 9.09 -2.35 -12.84
C LEU A 65 8.55 -2.60 -14.23
N THR A 66 9.11 -3.57 -14.92
CA THR A 66 8.64 -3.98 -16.25
C THR A 66 8.11 -5.40 -16.19
N GLY A 67 7.18 -5.71 -17.09
CA GLY A 67 6.52 -7.01 -17.05
C GLY A 67 5.45 -7.14 -18.09
N THR A 68 4.47 -8.00 -17.78
CA THR A 68 3.37 -8.30 -18.70
C THR A 68 2.02 -8.17 -18.00
N MET A 69 1.05 -7.73 -18.78
CA MET A 69 -0.37 -7.78 -18.42
C MET A 69 -1.01 -8.98 -19.12
N SER A 70 -1.91 -9.66 -18.44
CA SER A 70 -2.73 -10.74 -19.03
C SER A 70 -3.92 -10.14 -19.74
N PHE A 71 -4.28 -10.75 -20.87
CA PHE A 71 -5.54 -10.49 -21.55
C PHE A 71 -6.72 -10.73 -20.61
N SER A 72 -7.73 -9.89 -20.70
CA SER A 72 -9.03 -10.10 -20.09
C SER A 72 -10.12 -9.50 -20.97
N LYS A 73 -11.28 -10.17 -21.03
CA LYS A 73 -12.45 -9.68 -21.73
C LYS A 73 -13.69 -9.87 -20.87
N ASN A 74 -14.63 -8.96 -21.00
CA ASN A 74 -15.97 -9.14 -20.46
C ASN A 74 -17.00 -8.45 -21.34
N THR A 75 -18.24 -8.87 -21.21
CA THR A 75 -19.41 -8.24 -21.81
C THR A 75 -20.35 -7.81 -20.70
N GLY A 76 -20.75 -6.54 -20.69
CA GLY A 76 -21.67 -5.98 -19.70
C GLY A 76 -22.74 -5.15 -20.40
N GLY A 77 -24.01 -5.51 -20.20
CA GLY A 77 -25.13 -4.87 -20.91
C GLY A 77 -24.94 -4.93 -22.43
N ASN A 78 -24.90 -3.76 -23.06
CA ASN A 78 -24.67 -3.59 -24.51
C ASN A 78 -23.23 -3.19 -24.84
N ALA A 79 -22.23 -3.65 -24.10
CA ALA A 79 -20.84 -3.32 -24.37
C ALA A 79 -19.89 -4.52 -24.24
N LEU A 80 -18.79 -4.45 -25.00
CA LEU A 80 -17.61 -5.29 -24.84
C LEU A 80 -16.50 -4.44 -24.23
N CYS A 81 -15.84 -4.98 -23.21
CA CYS A 81 -14.64 -4.39 -22.65
C CYS A 81 -13.50 -5.40 -22.64
N THR A 82 -12.30 -4.93 -22.97
CA THR A 82 -11.10 -5.75 -22.97
C THR A 82 -9.92 -5.03 -22.35
N VAL A 83 -8.98 -5.82 -21.85
CA VAL A 83 -7.62 -5.43 -21.54
C VAL A 83 -6.73 -6.38 -22.35
N GLY A 84 -5.84 -5.82 -23.15
CA GLY A 84 -4.90 -6.56 -23.98
C GLY A 84 -3.83 -7.25 -23.14
N ASP A 85 -3.36 -8.40 -23.61
CA ASP A 85 -2.08 -8.93 -23.15
C ASP A 85 -0.92 -8.14 -23.76
N GLY A 86 0.21 -8.09 -23.04
CA GLY A 86 1.43 -7.53 -23.60
C GLY A 86 2.31 -6.83 -22.58
N PRO A 87 3.35 -6.12 -23.07
CA PRO A 87 4.29 -5.39 -22.23
C PRO A 87 3.59 -4.32 -21.38
N SER A 88 3.91 -4.30 -20.10
CA SER A 88 3.39 -3.33 -19.14
C SER A 88 4.53 -2.82 -18.27
N SER A 89 4.37 -1.62 -17.72
CA SER A 89 5.27 -1.11 -16.67
C SER A 89 4.47 -0.62 -15.48
N PHE A 90 5.09 -0.68 -14.31
CA PHE A 90 4.50 -0.24 -13.06
C PHE A 90 5.51 0.56 -12.27
N LYS A 91 5.09 1.73 -11.79
CA LYS A 91 5.87 2.53 -10.83
C LYS A 91 5.01 2.86 -9.63
N ARG A 92 5.47 2.44 -8.46
CA ARG A 92 4.90 2.87 -7.19
C ARG A 92 5.65 4.11 -6.72
N ASN A 93 4.96 5.23 -6.53
CA ASN A 93 5.56 6.40 -5.89
C ASN A 93 5.41 6.25 -4.36
N GLY A 94 6.47 6.50 -3.59
CA GLY A 94 6.52 6.22 -2.15
C GLY A 94 5.41 6.84 -1.28
N GLY A 95 4.72 7.86 -1.78
CA GLY A 95 3.52 8.45 -1.15
C GLY A 95 2.55 9.09 -2.15
N GLY A 96 2.65 8.71 -3.44
CA GLY A 96 1.90 9.34 -4.53
C GLY A 96 1.10 8.34 -5.36
N PRO A 97 0.38 8.81 -6.39
CA PRO A 97 -0.35 7.92 -7.29
C PRO A 97 0.61 6.93 -7.97
N ALA A 98 0.17 5.69 -8.11
CA ALA A 98 0.92 4.69 -8.87
C ALA A 98 0.70 4.89 -10.37
N ARG A 99 1.69 4.54 -11.19
CA ARG A 99 1.58 4.58 -12.65
C ARG A 99 1.62 3.18 -13.22
N VAL A 100 0.73 2.90 -14.17
CA VAL A 100 0.64 1.65 -14.91
C VAL A 100 0.65 1.99 -16.40
N ALA A 101 1.47 1.31 -17.21
CA ALA A 101 1.34 1.38 -18.66
C ALA A 101 0.50 0.20 -19.14
N PHE A 102 -0.63 0.48 -19.77
CA PHE A 102 -1.51 -0.54 -20.34
C PHE A 102 -1.10 -0.82 -21.79
N PRO A 103 -0.98 -2.10 -22.20
CA PRO A 103 -0.82 -2.43 -23.62
C PRO A 103 -1.98 -1.86 -24.42
N GLU A 104 -3.19 -2.20 -24.00
CA GLU A 104 -4.45 -1.70 -24.55
C GLU A 104 -5.58 -1.99 -23.57
N ALA A 105 -6.54 -1.08 -23.45
CA ALA A 105 -7.84 -1.33 -22.86
C ALA A 105 -8.92 -0.78 -23.79
N ILE A 106 -9.91 -1.59 -24.15
CA ILE A 106 -10.94 -1.21 -25.11
C ILE A 106 -12.30 -1.20 -24.43
N TYR A 107 -13.12 -0.20 -24.74
CA TYR A 107 -14.55 -0.21 -24.48
C TYR A 107 -15.30 0.03 -25.79
N ALA A 108 -16.14 -0.92 -26.20
CA ALA A 108 -16.94 -0.84 -27.42
C ALA A 108 -18.42 -1.03 -27.08
N SER A 109 -19.24 -0.01 -27.35
CA SER A 109 -20.70 -0.06 -27.15
C SER A 109 -21.42 -0.55 -28.41
N PHE A 110 -22.28 -1.54 -28.25
CA PHE A 110 -23.18 -2.05 -29.30
C PHE A 110 -24.44 -1.18 -29.46
N ALA A 111 -24.82 -0.44 -28.41
CA ALA A 111 -25.97 0.48 -28.44
C ALA A 111 -25.62 1.78 -29.17
N GLU A 112 -24.40 2.28 -28.97
CA GLU A 112 -23.87 3.45 -29.66
C GLU A 112 -23.13 2.95 -30.91
N ARG A 113 -23.87 2.69 -32.01
CA ARG A 113 -23.38 2.07 -33.27
C ARG A 113 -22.18 2.80 -33.92
N ARG A 114 -20.98 2.73 -33.31
CA ARG A 114 -19.61 3.06 -33.78
C ARG A 114 -18.66 3.60 -32.69
N ASN A 115 -19.05 3.68 -31.42
CA ASN A 115 -18.14 4.19 -30.39
C ASN A 115 -17.30 3.07 -29.77
N ALA A 116 -16.11 2.86 -30.32
CA ALA A 116 -15.03 2.10 -29.68
C ALA A 116 -13.97 3.08 -29.17
N TYR A 117 -13.67 2.99 -27.88
CA TYR A 117 -12.64 3.80 -27.23
C TYR A 117 -11.46 2.89 -26.91
N VAL A 118 -10.29 3.30 -27.40
CA VAL A 118 -9.03 2.59 -27.17
C VAL A 118 -8.20 3.42 -26.19
N LEU A 119 -8.05 2.89 -24.98
CA LEU A 119 -7.29 3.45 -23.89
C LEU A 119 -5.96 2.70 -23.79
N SER A 120 -4.91 3.23 -24.38
CA SER A 120 -3.57 2.64 -24.35
C SER A 120 -2.55 3.58 -23.72
N GLY A 121 -1.42 3.02 -23.30
CA GLY A 121 -0.31 3.79 -22.74
C GLY A 121 -0.46 4.06 -21.24
N ALA A 122 -0.01 5.23 -20.80
CA ALA A 122 0.10 5.55 -19.38
C ALA A 122 -1.27 5.82 -18.74
N GLY A 123 -1.56 5.08 -17.67
CA GLY A 123 -2.65 5.30 -16.74
C GLY A 123 -2.11 5.60 -15.34
N THR A 124 -2.62 6.67 -14.73
CA THR A 124 -2.33 7.04 -13.35
C THR A 124 -3.41 6.48 -12.43
N LEU A 125 -3.02 5.61 -11.49
CA LEU A 125 -3.90 5.10 -10.43
C LEU A 125 -4.03 6.15 -9.32
N VAL A 126 -5.19 6.77 -9.25
CA VAL A 126 -5.56 7.71 -8.18
C VAL A 126 -6.48 6.98 -7.20
N PHE A 127 -5.93 6.67 -6.03
CA PHE A 127 -6.63 5.95 -4.97
C PHE A 127 -7.58 6.89 -4.20
N SER A 128 -8.84 6.50 -4.06
CA SER A 128 -9.78 7.10 -3.11
C SER A 128 -9.94 6.25 -1.85
N ALA A 129 -9.51 4.99 -1.89
CA ALA A 129 -9.43 4.05 -0.77
C ALA A 129 -8.23 3.11 -0.96
N ALA A 130 -7.92 2.27 0.04
CA ALA A 130 -6.79 1.34 -0.02
C ALA A 130 -6.85 0.35 -1.21
N THR A 131 -8.06 0.00 -1.65
CA THR A 131 -8.29 -1.02 -2.70
C THR A 131 -9.10 -0.50 -3.88
N ALA A 132 -9.40 0.80 -3.94
CA ALA A 132 -10.29 1.38 -4.94
C ALA A 132 -9.89 2.82 -5.31
N GLY A 133 -10.32 3.24 -6.50
CA GLY A 133 -9.97 4.55 -7.02
C GLY A 133 -10.35 4.70 -8.49
N GLN A 134 -9.57 5.49 -9.21
CA GLN A 134 -9.74 5.72 -10.64
C GLN A 134 -8.40 5.57 -11.37
N VAL A 135 -8.45 4.92 -12.53
CA VAL A 135 -7.39 4.94 -13.54
C VAL A 135 -7.64 6.17 -14.40
N ARG A 136 -6.72 7.12 -14.38
CA ARG A 136 -6.74 8.29 -15.26
C ARG A 136 -5.82 8.02 -16.43
N PHE A 137 -6.38 7.86 -17.62
CA PHE A 137 -5.59 7.75 -18.83
C PHE A 137 -5.14 9.15 -19.27
N ASP A 138 -3.83 9.30 -19.42
CA ASP A 138 -3.21 10.60 -19.69
C ASP A 138 -3.37 11.03 -21.17
N TYR A 139 -3.68 10.07 -22.05
CA TYR A 139 -3.81 10.27 -23.49
C TYR A 139 -5.29 10.33 -23.93
N ASN A 140 -5.53 10.89 -25.13
CA ASN A 140 -6.84 11.01 -25.80
C ASN A 140 -7.83 11.97 -25.12
N THR A 141 -7.47 13.26 -25.00
CA THR A 141 -8.29 14.30 -24.36
C THR A 141 -9.69 14.48 -24.96
N ASP A 142 -9.88 14.05 -26.21
CA ASP A 142 -11.14 14.12 -26.94
C ASP A 142 -12.17 13.08 -26.45
N TYR A 143 -11.73 12.10 -25.67
CA TYR A 143 -12.63 11.11 -25.09
C TYR A 143 -13.43 11.70 -23.93
N PRO A 144 -14.71 11.30 -23.78
CA PRO A 144 -15.54 11.67 -22.64
C PRO A 144 -14.82 11.42 -21.30
N PRO A 145 -15.00 12.29 -20.28
CA PRO A 145 -14.32 12.15 -19.00
C PRO A 145 -14.56 10.80 -18.31
N ASP A 146 -15.76 10.21 -18.46
CA ASP A 146 -16.14 8.91 -17.91
C ASP A 146 -15.46 7.72 -18.60
N ILE A 147 -14.92 7.92 -19.80
CA ILE A 147 -14.07 6.94 -20.50
C ILE A 147 -12.59 7.10 -20.08
N ARG A 148 -12.14 8.33 -19.83
CA ARG A 148 -10.74 8.59 -19.42
C ARG A 148 -10.45 8.36 -17.95
N GLN A 149 -11.49 8.43 -17.10
CA GLN A 149 -11.39 8.27 -15.66
C GLN A 149 -12.18 7.02 -15.24
N VAL A 150 -11.53 5.88 -15.39
CA VAL A 150 -12.15 4.57 -15.23
C VAL A 150 -12.07 4.16 -13.77
N LYS A 151 -13.21 3.83 -13.15
CA LYS A 151 -13.19 3.35 -11.76
C LYS A 151 -12.45 2.02 -11.69
N PHE A 152 -11.67 1.83 -10.62
CA PHE A 152 -11.15 0.52 -10.29
C PHE A 152 -11.49 0.12 -8.85
N SER A 153 -11.54 -1.19 -8.63
CA SER A 153 -11.78 -1.80 -7.32
C SER A 153 -10.97 -3.08 -7.14
N GLY A 154 -10.91 -3.58 -5.90
CA GLY A 154 -10.21 -4.83 -5.58
C GLY A 154 -8.70 -4.75 -5.84
N TYR A 155 -8.10 -3.56 -5.76
CA TYR A 155 -6.66 -3.41 -5.92
C TYR A 155 -5.91 -4.22 -4.86
N SER A 156 -4.98 -5.02 -5.32
CA SER A 156 -4.05 -5.77 -4.49
C SER A 156 -2.69 -5.87 -5.17
N GLN A 157 -1.65 -5.91 -4.34
CA GLN A 157 -0.30 -6.13 -4.79
C GLN A 157 0.38 -7.16 -3.87
N SER A 158 1.21 -8.02 -4.45
CA SER A 158 2.02 -8.98 -3.70
C SER A 158 3.42 -9.02 -4.28
N TYR A 159 4.43 -8.80 -3.45
CA TYR A 159 5.83 -8.80 -3.85
C TYR A 159 6.56 -9.98 -3.20
N ASN A 160 7.29 -10.72 -4.04
CA ASN A 160 8.16 -11.81 -3.62
C ASN A 160 9.61 -11.35 -3.73
N SER A 161 10.26 -11.09 -2.60
CA SER A 161 11.64 -10.63 -2.55
C SER A 161 12.64 -11.67 -3.06
N SER A 162 12.34 -12.97 -2.95
CA SER A 162 13.22 -14.04 -3.42
C SER A 162 13.27 -14.11 -4.95
N SER A 163 12.19 -13.73 -5.64
CA SER A 163 12.11 -13.74 -7.11
C SER A 163 12.11 -12.35 -7.74
N GLY A 164 12.13 -11.28 -6.94
CA GLY A 164 11.97 -9.90 -7.42
C GLY A 164 10.65 -9.65 -8.13
N ALA A 165 9.64 -10.50 -7.92
CA ALA A 165 8.39 -10.47 -8.68
C ALA A 165 7.30 -9.69 -7.93
N LEU A 166 6.65 -8.76 -8.62
CA LEU A 166 5.47 -8.05 -8.15
C LEU A 166 4.24 -8.49 -8.97
N VAL A 167 3.20 -8.95 -8.29
CA VAL A 167 1.89 -9.20 -8.90
C VAL A 167 0.94 -8.07 -8.51
N VAL A 168 0.29 -7.44 -9.49
CA VAL A 168 -0.74 -6.41 -9.30
C VAL A 168 -2.05 -6.89 -9.88
N LYS A 169 -3.15 -6.73 -9.13
CA LYS A 169 -4.50 -7.14 -9.55
C LYS A 169 -5.51 -6.07 -9.19
N PHE A 170 -6.49 -5.83 -10.07
CA PHE A 170 -7.68 -5.02 -9.81
C PHE A 170 -8.75 -5.28 -10.87
N VAL A 171 -9.92 -4.70 -10.70
CA VAL A 171 -11.00 -4.68 -11.69
C VAL A 171 -11.19 -3.26 -12.16
N MET A 172 -11.21 -3.03 -13.48
CA MET A 172 -11.60 -1.76 -14.10
C MET A 172 -13.06 -1.82 -14.53
N ASP A 173 -13.83 -0.78 -14.22
CA ASP A 173 -15.23 -0.65 -14.63
C ASP A 173 -15.36 0.41 -15.74
N LEU A 174 -15.46 -0.08 -16.98
CA LEU A 174 -15.64 0.72 -18.18
C LEU A 174 -17.14 0.89 -18.45
N ARG A 175 -17.74 1.95 -17.87
CA ARG A 175 -19.18 2.29 -18.00
C ARG A 175 -20.12 1.10 -17.76
N GLY A 176 -19.91 0.36 -16.66
CA GLY A 176 -20.70 -0.82 -16.30
C GLY A 176 -20.19 -2.12 -16.91
N CYS A 177 -19.11 -2.10 -17.69
CA CYS A 177 -18.42 -3.28 -18.18
C CYS A 177 -17.13 -3.50 -17.39
N ALA A 178 -17.15 -4.48 -16.49
CA ALA A 178 -16.05 -4.76 -15.58
C ALA A 178 -15.03 -5.73 -16.20
N VAL A 179 -13.75 -5.35 -16.29
CA VAL A 179 -12.65 -6.18 -16.79
C VAL A 179 -11.55 -6.35 -15.74
N ARG A 180 -10.95 -7.55 -15.67
CA ARG A 180 -9.93 -7.85 -14.67
C ARG A 180 -8.55 -7.49 -15.21
N VAL A 181 -7.77 -6.79 -14.41
CA VAL A 181 -6.35 -6.53 -14.67
C VAL A 181 -5.54 -7.47 -13.78
N LEU A 182 -4.67 -8.23 -14.41
CA LEU A 182 -3.65 -9.06 -13.77
C LEU A 182 -2.33 -8.76 -14.46
N ALA A 183 -1.36 -8.25 -13.71
CA ALA A 183 -0.04 -7.97 -14.22
C ALA A 183 1.05 -8.56 -13.32
N LEU A 184 2.10 -9.07 -13.96
CA LEU A 184 3.29 -9.61 -13.32
C LEU A 184 4.47 -8.74 -13.75
N TYR A 185 5.17 -8.16 -12.78
CA TYR A 185 6.35 -7.33 -12.99
C TYR A 185 7.57 -7.91 -12.30
N ARG A 186 8.75 -7.52 -12.79
CA ARG A 186 10.05 -7.82 -12.21
C ARG A 186 10.91 -6.57 -12.12
N LEU A 187 11.78 -6.55 -11.11
CA LEU A 187 12.90 -5.61 -10.98
C LEU A 187 14.02 -5.97 -11.96
#